data_AF-A0AAP1WE97-F1
#
_entry.id   AF-A0AAP1WE97-F1
#
_cell.length_a   1.000
_cell.length_b   1.000
_cell.length_c   1.000
_cell.angle_alpha   90.00
_cell.angle_beta   90.00
_cell.angle_gamma   90.00
#
_symmetry.space_group_name_H-M   'P 1'
#
loop_
_entity.id
_entity.type
_entity.pdbx_description
1 polymer ?
#
loop_
_entity_poly.entity_id
_entity_poly.type
_entity_poly.pdbx_seq_one_letter_code
_entity_poly.pdbx_strand_id
1 'polypeptide(L)'
;ATAAMFAIDQQTIDYLRLTGRDDEQVALVEAYARTAGLWADSLVDAEYERVLKFDLSSGGRNMAGPSNPHARGATSELAAKGIAGNLERARAEEAEGLMPDGAVIIAAITSCTNTSNPRNVIAAGLLARNADRLGLVRKPWVKTSLAPGSKVVTEYL
;
A
#
# COMPACT_ATOMS: atom_id res chain seq x y z
N ALA A 1 17.60 2.19 8.91
CA ALA A 1 17.23 2.18 10.35
C ALA A 1 17.32 0.76 10.86
N THR A 2 17.70 0.55 12.12
CA THR A 2 17.76 -0.79 12.74
C THR A 2 16.36 -1.32 13.06
N ALA A 3 15.46 -0.45 13.52
CA ALA A 3 14.05 -0.77 13.77
C ALA A 3 13.17 0.46 13.48
N ALA A 4 11.89 0.20 13.23
CA ALA A 4 10.83 1.21 13.21
C ALA A 4 9.73 0.74 14.15
N MET A 5 9.42 1.55 15.17
CA MET A 5 8.47 1.21 16.22
C MET A 5 7.33 2.22 16.24
N PHE A 6 6.14 1.73 16.51
CA PHE A 6 4.95 2.55 16.75
C PHE A 6 4.52 2.27 18.19
N ALA A 7 4.09 3.31 18.90
CA ALA A 7 3.60 3.17 20.28
C ALA A 7 2.33 2.31 20.31
N ILE A 8 2.10 1.63 21.45
CA ILE A 8 0.85 0.91 21.66
C ILE A 8 -0.23 1.94 22.01
N ASP A 9 -1.37 1.84 21.33
CA ASP A 9 -2.48 2.77 21.44
C ASP A 9 -3.82 2.06 21.21
N GLN A 10 -4.91 2.84 21.14
CA GLN A 10 -6.24 2.29 20.90
C GLN A 10 -6.34 1.56 19.55
N GLN A 11 -5.64 2.03 18.50
CA GLN A 11 -5.64 1.35 17.20
C GLN A 11 -5.04 -0.05 17.30
N THR A 12 -4.00 -0.21 18.13
CA THR A 12 -3.40 -1.51 18.43
C THR A 12 -4.41 -2.45 19.09
N ILE A 13 -5.16 -1.95 20.08
CA ILE A 13 -6.20 -2.71 20.79
C ILE A 13 -7.35 -3.10 19.86
N ASP A 14 -7.81 -2.16 19.04
CA ASP A 14 -8.89 -2.39 18.06
C ASP A 14 -8.47 -3.44 17.03
N TYR A 15 -7.20 -3.42 16.59
CA TYR A 15 -6.66 -4.42 15.68
C TYR A 15 -6.56 -5.81 16.32
N LEU A 16 -6.18 -5.91 17.60
CA LEU A 16 -6.17 -7.20 18.30
C LEU A 16 -7.57 -7.81 18.38
N ARG A 17 -8.59 -7.01 18.71
CA ARG A 17 -10.00 -7.45 18.70
C ARG A 17 -10.46 -7.85 17.30
N LEU A 18 -10.19 -7.01 16.31
CA LEU A 18 -10.54 -7.27 14.90
C LEU A 18 -9.96 -8.59 14.39
N THR A 19 -8.75 -8.92 14.84
CA THR A 19 -8.06 -10.16 14.46
C THR A 19 -8.34 -11.33 15.40
N GLY A 20 -9.42 -11.24 16.19
CA GLY A 20 -9.99 -12.34 16.95
C GLY A 20 -9.23 -12.75 18.21
N ARG A 21 -8.49 -11.83 18.83
CA ARG A 21 -7.91 -12.10 20.17
C ARG A 21 -9.00 -12.03 21.23
N ASP A 22 -8.92 -12.95 22.18
CA ASP A 22 -9.87 -13.03 23.30
C ASP A 22 -9.83 -11.77 24.16
N ASP A 23 -10.99 -11.36 24.70
CA ASP A 23 -11.13 -10.12 25.47
C ASP A 23 -10.19 -10.07 26.69
N GLU A 24 -9.95 -11.21 27.34
CA GLU A 24 -9.01 -11.30 28.47
C GLU A 24 -7.56 -11.00 28.03
N GLN A 25 -7.15 -11.53 26.87
CA GLN A 25 -5.83 -11.25 26.32
C GLN A 25 -5.69 -9.78 25.89
N VAL A 26 -6.73 -9.22 25.28
CA VAL A 26 -6.76 -7.80 24.90
C VAL A 26 -6.64 -6.90 26.13
N ALA A 27 -7.40 -7.20 27.19
CA ALA A 27 -7.35 -6.47 28.45
C ALA A 27 -5.97 -6.58 29.11
N LEU A 28 -5.35 -7.76 29.09
CA LEU A 28 -4.00 -7.98 29.61
C LEU A 28 -2.97 -7.11 28.86
N VAL A 29 -3.01 -7.10 27.53
CA VAL A 29 -2.08 -6.30 26.71
C VAL A 29 -2.22 -4.81 27.02
N GLU A 30 -3.45 -4.30 27.11
CA GLU A 30 -3.70 -2.90 27.45
C GLU A 30 -3.19 -2.56 28.86
N ALA A 31 -3.56 -3.37 29.86
CA ALA A 31 -3.13 -3.15 31.24
C ALA A 31 -1.60 -3.18 31.38
N TYR A 32 -0.94 -4.13 30.72
CA TYR A 32 0.51 -4.21 30.69
C TYR A 32 1.14 -3.00 30.02
N ALA A 33 0.68 -2.61 28.83
CA ALA A 33 1.24 -1.48 28.09
C ALA A 33 1.13 -0.17 28.88
N ARG A 34 0.00 0.05 29.57
CA ARG A 34 -0.21 1.21 30.44
C ARG A 34 0.71 1.16 31.66
N THR A 35 0.78 0.02 32.34
CA THR A 35 1.60 -0.14 33.55
C THR A 35 3.09 -0.01 33.26
N ALA A 36 3.55 -0.52 32.12
CA ALA A 36 4.94 -0.48 31.71
C ALA A 36 5.36 0.87 31.09
N GLY A 37 4.44 1.82 30.91
CA GLY A 37 4.72 3.11 30.26
C GLY A 37 4.96 3.01 28.76
N LEU A 38 4.44 1.96 28.11
CA LEU A 38 4.56 1.72 26.66
C LEU A 38 3.36 2.26 25.86
N TRP A 39 2.37 2.81 26.55
CA TRP A 39 1.20 3.42 25.94
C TRP A 39 1.56 4.79 25.32
N ALA A 40 0.96 5.12 24.17
CA ALA A 40 1.30 6.32 23.39
C ALA A 40 1.29 7.62 24.20
N ASP A 41 0.29 7.82 25.06
CA ASP A 41 0.18 9.03 25.89
C ASP A 41 1.33 9.15 26.91
N SER A 42 1.91 8.02 27.33
CA SER A 42 3.07 8.00 28.24
C SER A 42 4.38 8.36 27.54
N LEU A 43 4.39 8.38 26.21
CA LEU A 43 5.57 8.66 25.38
C LEU A 43 5.56 10.07 24.77
N VAL A 44 4.58 10.92 25.11
CA VAL A 44 4.45 12.29 24.56
C VAL A 44 5.67 13.15 24.87
N ASP A 45 6.24 12.97 26.07
CA ASP A 45 7.43 13.71 26.53
C ASP A 45 8.75 12.93 26.28
N ALA A 46 8.73 11.89 25.45
CA ALA A 46 9.93 11.13 25.14
C ALA A 46 10.97 11.98 24.40
N GLU A 47 12.22 11.93 24.86
CA GLU A 47 13.33 12.65 24.24
C GLU A 47 13.97 11.81 23.13
N TYR A 48 14.08 12.40 21.93
CA TYR A 48 14.72 11.78 20.78
C TYR A 48 15.96 12.58 20.36
N GLU A 49 17.05 11.88 20.02
CA GLU A 49 18.27 12.51 19.50
C GLU A 49 17.98 13.41 18.28
N ARG A 50 17.03 12.97 17.43
CA ARG A 50 16.59 13.72 16.26
C ARG A 50 15.10 13.52 16.01
N VAL A 51 14.39 14.63 15.81
CA VAL A 51 12.98 14.64 15.42
C VAL A 51 12.86 15.03 13.95
N LEU A 52 12.21 14.18 13.17
CA LEU A 52 11.82 14.47 11.78
C LEU A 52 10.31 14.70 11.75
N LYS A 53 9.87 15.78 11.09
CA LYS A 53 8.45 16.11 10.93
C LYS A 53 8.01 15.84 9.50
N PHE A 54 6.83 15.24 9.35
CA PHE A 54 6.22 14.97 8.06
C PHE A 54 4.74 15.34 8.09
N ASP A 55 4.35 16.27 7.23
CA ASP A 55 2.95 16.67 7.06
C ASP A 55 2.25 15.68 6.12
N LEU A 56 1.30 14.92 6.66
CA LEU A 56 0.52 13.94 5.90
C LEU A 56 -0.31 14.59 4.78
N SER A 57 -0.71 15.86 4.93
CA SER A 57 -1.50 16.57 3.91
C SER A 57 -0.69 16.90 2.66
N SER A 58 0.65 16.95 2.79
CA SER A 58 1.57 17.11 1.65
C SER A 58 1.72 15.83 0.81
N GLY A 59 1.16 14.70 1.27
CA GLY A 59 1.23 13.42 0.59
C GLY A 59 0.36 13.35 -0.66
N GLY A 60 0.99 13.20 -1.83
CA GLY A 60 0.30 12.87 -3.09
C GLY A 60 0.29 11.37 -3.41
N ARG A 61 -0.28 11.02 -4.57
CA ARG A 61 -0.10 9.67 -5.16
C ARG A 61 1.33 9.55 -5.70
N ASN A 62 2.04 8.50 -5.32
CA ASN A 62 3.44 8.29 -5.71
C ASN A 62 3.66 6.88 -6.24
N MET A 63 4.71 6.73 -7.05
CA MET A 63 5.35 5.46 -7.37
C MET A 63 6.84 5.53 -7.02
N ALA A 64 7.50 4.38 -6.93
CA ALA A 64 8.94 4.29 -6.75
C ALA A 64 9.57 3.50 -7.89
N GLY A 65 10.72 3.96 -8.40
CA GLY A 65 11.41 3.33 -9.53
C GLY A 65 11.90 4.36 -10.55
N PRO A 66 12.26 3.94 -11.78
CA PRO A 66 12.12 2.58 -12.33
C PRO A 66 13.17 1.58 -11.85
N SER A 67 14.33 2.04 -11.37
CA SER A 67 15.49 1.19 -11.05
C SER A 67 15.95 1.26 -9.59
N ASN A 68 15.37 2.15 -8.78
CA ASN A 68 15.71 2.33 -7.37
C ASN A 68 14.44 2.51 -6.52
N PRO A 69 14.20 1.71 -5.48
CA PRO A 69 13.03 1.84 -4.60
C PRO A 69 13.00 3.17 -3.82
N HIS A 70 14.13 3.85 -3.67
CA HIS A 70 14.19 5.19 -3.06
C HIS A 70 13.86 6.32 -4.04
N ALA A 71 13.81 6.03 -5.34
CA ALA A 71 13.43 7.01 -6.36
C ALA A 71 11.91 7.23 -6.34
N ARG A 72 11.45 8.00 -5.36
CA ARG A 72 10.05 8.44 -5.25
C ARG A 72 9.72 9.41 -6.41
N GLY A 73 8.64 9.14 -7.11
CA GLY A 73 8.06 10.04 -8.11
C GLY A 73 6.57 10.22 -7.90
N ALA A 74 6.10 11.46 -7.86
CA ALA A 74 4.67 11.75 -7.87
C ALA A 74 4.06 11.24 -9.18
N THR A 75 2.86 10.64 -9.13
CA THR A 75 2.21 10.11 -10.35
C THR A 75 1.92 11.20 -11.38
N SER A 76 1.77 12.45 -10.93
CA SER A 76 1.59 13.63 -11.78
C SER A 76 2.83 14.00 -12.60
N GLU A 77 4.02 13.53 -12.21
CA GLU A 77 5.30 13.89 -12.85
C GLU A 77 5.81 12.81 -13.81
N LEU A 78 5.14 11.66 -13.91
CA LEU A 78 5.64 10.52 -14.68
C LEU A 78 5.87 10.85 -16.16
N ALA A 79 4.98 11.64 -16.76
CA ALA A 79 5.14 12.07 -18.15
C ALA A 79 6.34 13.01 -18.32
N ALA A 80 6.48 14.01 -17.43
CA ALA A 80 7.61 14.94 -17.46
C ALA A 80 8.96 14.25 -17.24
N LYS A 81 8.97 13.14 -16.48
CA LYS A 81 10.15 12.30 -16.24
C LYS A 81 10.38 11.23 -17.31
N GLY A 82 9.54 11.18 -18.36
CA GLY A 82 9.65 10.17 -19.43
C GLY A 82 9.35 8.74 -18.98
N ILE A 83 8.72 8.56 -17.81
CA ILE A 83 8.32 7.24 -17.29
C ILE A 83 6.98 6.80 -17.89
N ALA A 84 6.05 7.73 -18.07
CA ALA A 84 4.80 7.48 -18.79
C ALA A 84 5.00 7.76 -20.28
N GLY A 85 4.78 6.75 -21.12
CA GLY A 85 4.92 6.84 -22.58
C GLY A 85 3.81 7.68 -23.25
N ASN A 86 4.02 7.99 -24.53
CA ASN A 86 3.01 8.66 -25.36
C ASN A 86 1.92 7.65 -25.77
N LEU A 87 0.68 7.91 -25.35
CA LEU A 87 -0.45 7.00 -25.59
C LEU A 87 -0.81 6.86 -27.07
N GLU A 88 -0.71 7.93 -27.86
CA GLU A 88 -1.04 7.88 -29.29
C GLU A 88 -0.01 7.04 -30.04
N ARG A 89 1.27 7.26 -29.75
CA ARG A 89 2.35 6.43 -30.30
C ARG A 89 2.19 4.97 -29.89
N ALA A 90 1.88 4.71 -28.62
CA ALA A 90 1.67 3.36 -28.14
C ALA A 90 0.49 2.65 -28.84
N ARG A 91 -0.57 3.39 -29.16
CA ARG A 91 -1.70 2.86 -29.95
C ARG A 91 -1.34 2.60 -31.39
N ALA A 92 -0.49 3.42 -32.01
CA ALA A 92 0.01 3.19 -33.36
C ALA A 92 0.89 1.94 -33.43
N GLU A 93 1.86 1.81 -32.52
CA GLU A 93 2.72 0.63 -32.38
C GLU A 93 1.86 -0.64 -32.16
N GLU A 94 0.85 -0.57 -31.29
CA GLU A 94 -0.10 -1.68 -31.09
C GLU A 94 -0.88 -2.04 -32.37
N ALA A 95 -1.34 -1.05 -33.14
CA ALA A 95 -2.08 -1.28 -34.38
C ALA A 95 -1.22 -1.97 -35.45
N GLU A 96 0.09 -1.79 -35.39
CA GLU A 96 1.07 -2.50 -36.22
C GLU A 96 1.42 -3.91 -35.66
N GLY A 97 0.80 -4.32 -34.55
CA GLY A 97 1.07 -5.59 -33.88
C GLY A 97 2.36 -5.59 -33.04
N LEU A 98 2.95 -4.42 -32.79
CA LEU A 98 4.15 -4.28 -31.98
C LEU A 98 3.79 -4.13 -30.51
N MET A 99 4.74 -4.47 -29.64
CA MET A 99 4.64 -4.18 -28.21
C MET A 99 5.04 -2.72 -27.98
N PRO A 100 4.16 -1.87 -27.44
CA PRO A 100 4.47 -0.46 -27.26
C PRO A 100 5.60 -0.22 -26.27
N ASP A 101 6.40 0.81 -26.51
CA ASP A 101 7.35 1.27 -25.49
C ASP A 101 6.61 1.79 -24.24
N GLY A 102 7.11 1.43 -23.06
CA GLY A 102 6.44 1.71 -21.78
C GLY A 102 5.19 0.86 -21.49
N ALA A 103 4.90 -0.18 -22.30
CA ALA A 103 3.81 -1.11 -22.02
C ALA A 103 4.01 -1.83 -20.68
N VAL A 104 2.95 -1.87 -19.86
CA VAL A 104 2.94 -2.68 -18.65
C VAL A 104 2.81 -4.15 -19.03
N ILE A 105 3.90 -4.91 -18.86
CA ILE A 105 3.91 -6.36 -19.14
C ILE A 105 3.59 -7.22 -17.91
N ILE A 106 3.80 -6.68 -16.71
CA ILE A 106 3.51 -7.35 -15.43
C ILE A 106 2.75 -6.36 -14.54
N ALA A 107 1.63 -6.81 -13.99
CA ALA A 107 0.87 -6.08 -12.98
C ALA A 107 0.54 -7.02 -11.81
N ALA A 108 1.31 -6.92 -10.72
CA ALA A 108 1.22 -7.82 -9.59
C ALA A 108 0.80 -7.08 -8.31
N ILE A 109 -0.31 -7.49 -7.70
CA ILE A 109 -0.66 -7.11 -6.33
C ILE A 109 -0.07 -8.19 -5.42
N THR A 110 1.04 -7.87 -4.75
CA THR A 110 1.86 -8.80 -3.97
C THR A 110 2.40 -8.12 -2.70
N SER A 111 3.28 -8.81 -1.98
CA SER A 111 3.97 -8.41 -0.76
C SER A 111 3.08 -8.28 0.48
N CYS A 112 3.58 -8.78 1.61
CA CYS A 112 2.96 -8.64 2.92
C CYS A 112 2.75 -7.17 3.33
N THR A 113 3.56 -6.23 2.82
CA THR A 113 3.43 -4.80 3.12
C THR A 113 2.09 -4.21 2.67
N ASN A 114 1.58 -4.65 1.51
CA ASN A 114 0.35 -4.10 0.94
C ASN A 114 -0.85 -5.01 1.16
N THR A 115 -0.66 -6.32 1.04
CA THR A 115 -1.77 -7.27 1.10
C THR A 115 -2.24 -7.54 2.53
N SER A 116 -1.46 -7.16 3.56
CA SER A 116 -1.91 -7.24 4.96
C SER A 116 -2.87 -6.11 5.34
N ASN A 117 -3.03 -5.09 4.50
CA ASN A 117 -3.91 -3.95 4.75
C ASN A 117 -5.24 -4.13 3.99
N PRO A 118 -6.34 -4.51 4.67
CA PRO A 118 -7.62 -4.77 4.01
C PRO A 118 -8.14 -3.56 3.22
N ARG A 119 -7.89 -2.34 3.71
CA ARG A 119 -8.33 -1.12 3.04
C ARG A 119 -7.79 -1.03 1.61
N ASN A 120 -6.51 -1.33 1.41
CA ASN A 120 -5.87 -1.22 0.10
C ASN A 120 -6.40 -2.27 -0.87
N VAL A 121 -6.59 -3.50 -0.39
CA VAL A 121 -7.02 -4.63 -1.19
C VAL A 121 -8.50 -4.49 -1.58
N ILE A 122 -9.36 -4.08 -0.63
CA ILE A 122 -10.76 -3.75 -0.91
C ILE A 122 -10.87 -2.59 -1.89
N ALA A 123 -10.07 -1.53 -1.74
CA ALA A 123 -10.05 -0.42 -2.69
C ALA A 123 -9.67 -0.87 -4.11
N ALA A 124 -8.70 -1.79 -4.25
CA ALA A 124 -8.35 -2.38 -5.54
C ALA A 124 -9.51 -3.18 -6.15
N GLY A 125 -10.20 -3.99 -5.34
CA GLY A 125 -11.39 -4.74 -5.78
C GLY A 125 -12.55 -3.84 -6.20
N LEU A 126 -12.83 -2.77 -5.45
CA LEU A 126 -13.84 -1.77 -5.80
C LEU A 126 -13.51 -1.05 -7.11
N LEU A 127 -12.23 -0.73 -7.34
CA LEU A 127 -11.78 -0.12 -8.59
C LEU A 127 -11.95 -1.10 -9.77
N ALA A 128 -11.57 -2.37 -9.58
CA ALA A 128 -11.74 -3.42 -10.58
C ALA A 128 -13.22 -3.63 -10.95
N ARG A 129 -14.11 -3.71 -9.95
CA ARG A 129 -15.56 -3.81 -10.15
C ARG A 129 -16.11 -2.65 -10.97
N ASN A 130 -15.65 -1.43 -10.72
CA ASN A 130 -16.10 -0.26 -11.47
C ASN A 130 -15.54 -0.25 -12.90
N ALA A 131 -14.29 -0.69 -13.10
CA ALA A 131 -13.70 -0.83 -14.42
C ALA A 131 -14.44 -1.87 -15.27
N ASP A 132 -14.77 -3.02 -14.69
CA ASP A 132 -15.54 -4.10 -15.33
C ASP A 132 -16.94 -3.62 -15.75
N ARG A 133 -17.64 -2.89 -14.88
CA ARG A 133 -18.94 -2.27 -15.21
C ARG A 133 -18.86 -1.28 -16.38
N LEU A 134 -17.70 -0.70 -16.64
CA LEU A 134 -17.43 0.18 -17.77
C LEU A 134 -16.90 -0.58 -19.01
N GLY A 135 -16.84 -1.91 -18.96
CA GLY A 135 -16.32 -2.76 -20.03
C GLY A 135 -14.80 -2.65 -20.22
N LEU A 136 -14.07 -2.11 -19.24
CA LEU A 136 -12.63 -1.97 -19.31
C LEU A 136 -11.96 -3.31 -19.00
N VAL A 137 -11.16 -3.79 -19.94
CA VAL A 137 -10.35 -5.00 -19.79
C VAL A 137 -8.87 -4.66 -19.94
N ARG A 138 -8.03 -5.42 -19.24
CA ARG A 138 -6.57 -5.33 -19.44
C ARG A 138 -6.20 -5.77 -20.85
N LYS A 139 -5.04 -5.32 -21.33
CA LYS A 139 -4.47 -5.84 -22.57
C LYS A 139 -4.06 -7.32 -22.42
N PRO A 140 -4.11 -8.13 -23.48
CA PRO A 140 -3.86 -9.58 -23.39
C PRO A 140 -2.45 -9.94 -22.90
N TRP A 141 -1.44 -9.14 -23.28
CA TRP A 141 -0.03 -9.36 -22.93
C TRP A 141 0.31 -9.09 -21.47
N VAL A 142 -0.58 -8.45 -20.71
CA VAL A 142 -0.30 -8.12 -19.31
C VAL A 142 -0.41 -9.37 -18.45
N LYS A 143 0.70 -9.81 -17.87
CA LYS A 143 0.72 -10.88 -16.88
C LYS A 143 0.28 -10.32 -15.52
N THR A 144 -0.97 -10.60 -15.15
CA THR A 144 -1.54 -10.19 -13.86
C THR A 144 -1.38 -11.26 -12.80
N SER A 145 -1.10 -10.86 -11.56
CA SER A 145 -1.15 -11.76 -10.41
C SER A 145 -1.65 -11.05 -9.14
N LEU A 146 -2.35 -11.82 -8.30
CA LEU A 146 -2.72 -11.45 -6.94
C LEU A 146 -2.16 -12.52 -6.00
N ALA A 147 -1.20 -12.15 -5.17
CA ALA A 147 -0.52 -13.04 -4.24
C ALA A 147 -0.72 -12.52 -2.81
N PRO A 148 -1.84 -12.85 -2.15
CA PRO A 148 -2.14 -12.36 -0.82
C PRO A 148 -1.18 -12.96 0.21
N GLY A 149 -0.65 -12.11 1.10
CA GLY A 149 0.25 -12.54 2.19
C GLY A 149 -0.45 -13.25 3.36
N SER A 150 -1.77 -13.40 3.33
CA SER A 150 -2.56 -14.14 4.32
C SER A 150 -3.81 -14.73 3.66
N LYS A 151 -4.29 -15.87 4.17
CA LYS A 151 -5.53 -16.50 3.72
C LYS A 151 -6.76 -15.61 3.96
N VAL A 152 -6.71 -14.78 5.00
CA VAL A 152 -7.81 -13.85 5.37
C VAL A 152 -8.10 -12.86 4.25
N VAL A 153 -7.12 -12.53 3.40
CA VAL A 153 -7.31 -11.59 2.29
C VAL A 153 -8.37 -12.08 1.30
N THR A 154 -8.41 -13.39 1.06
CA THR A 154 -9.38 -14.00 0.17
C THR A 154 -10.79 -14.04 0.77
N GLU A 155 -10.94 -13.91 2.08
CA GLU A 155 -12.25 -14.00 2.75
C GLU A 155 -13.05 -12.68 2.65
N TYR A 156 -12.38 -11.54 2.47
CA TYR A 156 -13.03 -10.22 2.35
C TYR A 156 -13.00 -9.62 0.94
N LEU A 157 -12.44 -10.32 -0.05
CA LEU A 157 -12.43 -9.96 -1.47
C LEU A 157 -13.53 -10.69 -2.23
#